data_AF-A0AA88KIF3-F1
#
_entry.id   AF-A0AA88KIF3-F1
#
_cell.length_a   1.000
_cell.length_b   1.000
_cell.length_c   1.000
_cell.angle_alpha   90.00
_cell.angle_beta   90.00
_cell.angle_gamma   90.00
#
_symmetry.space_group_name_H-M   'P 1'
#
loop_
_entity.id
_entity.type
_entity.pdbx_description
1 polymer ?
#
loop_
_entity_poly.entity_id
_entity_poly.type
_entity_poly.pdbx_seq_one_letter_code
_entity_poly.pdbx_strand_id
1 'polypeptide(L)'
;MISVILLLLVVISSTSSFKIAANGYKPCLDASMMITKYSESLFSPSECINNELTLIQNPWESSKVNNMVAKILLEEKLGVCVNIRRNTTVTKGLELINTEGKDKPIVILEFWKSGRSQDYRKYVQNGKYIIDLGELGPIGRVGWYVPYFMTERQDQTDDFVRSYRYFRTTHVIPFINGVPQVLSFNKQIIRNLKLNLNVTPVPEED
;
A
#
# COMPACT_ATOMS: atom_id res chain seq x y z
N MET A 1 -12.35 3.62 -14.77
CA MET A 1 -11.66 2.36 -14.47
C MET A 1 -10.26 2.74 -14.01
N ILE A 2 -10.02 2.76 -12.69
CA ILE A 2 -8.82 3.37 -12.09
C ILE A 2 -7.97 2.23 -11.54
N SER A 3 -6.83 1.96 -12.19
CA SER A 3 -5.89 0.90 -11.79
C SER A 3 -5.09 1.33 -10.57
N VAL A 4 -4.98 0.43 -9.60
CA VAL A 4 -4.08 0.54 -8.46
C VAL A 4 -2.76 -0.08 -8.87
N ILE A 5 -1.77 0.76 -9.16
CA ILE A 5 -0.42 0.28 -9.49
C ILE A 5 0.36 0.26 -8.19
N LEU A 6 0.60 -0.94 -7.68
CA LEU A 6 1.37 -1.24 -6.49
C LEU A 6 2.79 -1.66 -6.91
N LEU A 7 3.74 -0.72 -6.91
CA LEU A 7 5.12 -0.91 -7.41
C LEU A 7 5.97 -1.65 -6.40
N LEU A 8 6.64 -2.71 -6.85
CA LEU A 8 7.91 -3.15 -6.29
C LEU A 8 9.04 -2.42 -7.03
N LEU A 9 10.09 -1.95 -6.35
CA LEU A 9 11.22 -1.24 -6.96
C LEU A 9 12.52 -1.95 -6.58
N VAL A 10 13.25 -2.52 -7.53
CA VAL A 10 14.56 -3.16 -7.28
C VAL A 10 15.64 -2.52 -8.14
N VAL A 11 16.72 -2.04 -7.53
CA VAL A 11 17.90 -1.60 -8.29
C VAL A 11 18.70 -2.83 -8.68
N ILE A 12 18.91 -3.02 -9.98
CA ILE A 12 19.75 -4.09 -10.52
C ILE A 12 21.20 -3.57 -10.53
N SER A 13 22.06 -4.10 -9.66
CA SER A 13 23.50 -4.13 -9.97
C SER A 13 23.73 -5.29 -10.94
N SER A 14 24.51 -5.04 -11.99
CA SER A 14 24.72 -5.99 -13.07
C SER A 14 25.46 -7.23 -12.56
N THR A 15 24.74 -8.32 -12.33
CA THR A 15 25.12 -9.74 -12.55
C THR A 15 24.17 -10.63 -11.76
N SER A 16 23.06 -11.04 -12.38
CA SER A 16 22.36 -12.33 -12.20
C SER A 16 20.92 -12.20 -12.66
N SER A 17 20.53 -12.99 -13.66
CA SER A 17 19.16 -13.06 -14.15
C SER A 17 18.30 -13.88 -13.18
N PHE A 18 17.40 -13.24 -12.45
CA PHE A 18 16.33 -13.94 -11.71
C PHE A 18 15.09 -14.08 -12.62
N LYS A 19 14.68 -15.32 -12.88
CA LYS A 19 13.37 -15.65 -13.47
C LYS A 19 12.55 -16.39 -12.41
N ILE A 20 11.37 -15.87 -12.08
CA ILE A 20 10.38 -16.60 -11.28
C ILE A 20 9.32 -17.13 -12.25
N ALA A 21 9.22 -18.45 -12.35
CA ALA A 21 8.13 -19.12 -13.07
C ALA A 21 7.06 -19.53 -12.05
N ALA A 22 5.83 -19.03 -12.22
CA ALA A 22 4.68 -19.47 -11.45
C ALA A 22 4.08 -20.70 -12.14
N ASN A 23 3.94 -21.82 -11.43
CA ASN A 23 3.16 -22.96 -11.92
C ASN A 23 2.42 -23.66 -10.77
N GLY A 24 1.10 -23.84 -10.95
CA GLY A 24 0.28 -24.84 -10.25
C GLY A 24 -0.37 -24.41 -8.93
N TYR A 25 -1.61 -23.91 -8.98
CA TYR A 25 -2.50 -23.78 -7.82
C TYR A 25 -3.08 -25.15 -7.41
N LYS A 26 -3.06 -25.47 -6.10
CA LYS A 26 -3.95 -26.43 -5.41
C LYS A 26 -4.41 -25.85 -4.07
N PRO A 27 -5.60 -26.23 -3.57
CA PRO A 27 -6.42 -25.37 -2.71
C PRO A 27 -6.02 -25.41 -1.23
N CYS A 28 -6.24 -24.26 -0.59
CA CYS A 28 -6.32 -23.92 0.83
C CYS A 28 -5.68 -24.88 1.85
N LEU A 29 -4.59 -24.42 2.47
CA LEU A 29 -3.96 -25.00 3.65
C LEU A 29 -4.96 -25.14 4.81
N ASP A 30 -5.06 -26.36 5.35
CA ASP A 30 -5.71 -26.67 6.62
C ASP A 30 -4.92 -26.04 7.78
N ALA A 31 -5.59 -25.21 8.58
CA ALA A 31 -5.01 -24.53 9.73
C ALA A 31 -4.50 -25.49 10.82
N SER A 32 -4.97 -26.75 10.82
CA SER A 32 -4.52 -27.78 11.78
C SER A 32 -3.08 -28.24 11.55
N MET A 33 -2.55 -28.07 10.33
CA MET A 33 -1.20 -28.52 9.97
C MET A 33 -0.10 -27.49 10.33
N MET A 34 -0.46 -26.29 10.80
CA MET A 34 0.49 -25.24 11.14
C MET A 34 1.14 -25.39 12.53
N ILE A 35 0.60 -26.23 13.42
CA ILE A 35 1.00 -26.21 14.84
C ILE A 35 1.99 -27.33 15.24
N THR A 36 2.19 -28.39 14.46
CA THR A 36 2.84 -29.61 15.00
C THR A 36 4.17 -30.02 14.36
N LYS A 37 4.82 -29.21 13.53
CA LYS A 37 6.12 -29.58 12.94
C LYS A 37 7.13 -28.46 12.73
N TYR A 38 7.20 -27.54 13.69
CA TYR A 38 8.30 -26.57 13.80
C TYR A 38 9.19 -26.90 15.00
N SER A 39 9.82 -28.07 14.95
CA SER A 39 11.02 -28.35 15.74
C SER A 39 12.09 -28.86 14.80
N GLU A 40 13.25 -28.22 14.89
CA GLU A 40 14.51 -28.44 14.15
C GLU A 40 14.77 -27.51 12.95
N SER A 41 15.81 -26.71 13.16
CA SER A 41 16.31 -25.56 12.43
C SER A 41 16.70 -25.80 10.97
N LEU A 42 16.47 -24.79 10.12
CA LEU A 42 17.29 -24.60 8.91
C LEU A 42 17.82 -23.17 8.69
N PHE A 43 17.55 -22.19 9.55
CA PHE A 43 18.24 -20.89 9.47
C PHE A 43 18.58 -20.39 10.87
N SER A 44 19.87 -20.47 11.22
CA SER A 44 20.44 -19.70 12.31
C SER A 44 20.51 -18.23 11.86
N PRO A 45 19.99 -17.24 12.60
CA PRO A 45 20.05 -15.81 12.24
C PRO A 45 21.47 -15.19 12.23
N SER A 46 22.52 -16.01 12.26
CA SER A 46 23.92 -15.61 12.18
C SER A 46 24.34 -15.65 10.70
N GLU A 47 24.66 -14.58 9.99
CA GLU A 47 25.10 -13.23 10.33
C GLU A 47 24.64 -12.33 9.17
N CYS A 48 23.66 -11.45 9.41
CA CYS A 48 23.29 -10.44 8.42
C CYS A 48 24.38 -9.36 8.36
N ILE A 49 25.43 -9.60 7.57
CA ILE A 49 26.51 -8.63 7.35
C ILE A 49 26.41 -8.10 5.90
N ASN A 50 26.06 -6.82 5.81
CA ASN A 50 26.21 -5.90 4.66
C ASN A 50 25.29 -5.99 3.42
N ASN A 51 24.36 -6.95 3.29
CA ASN A 51 23.44 -7.00 2.12
C ASN A 51 21.96 -7.12 2.51
N GLU A 52 21.46 -6.14 3.27
CA GLU A 52 20.08 -6.14 3.77
C GLU A 52 19.12 -5.44 2.80
N LEU A 53 18.03 -6.11 2.43
CA LEU A 53 16.91 -5.52 1.70
C LEU A 53 16.13 -4.60 2.63
N THR A 54 15.94 -3.33 2.25
CA THR A 54 15.07 -2.43 3.03
C THR A 54 13.66 -2.39 2.45
N LEU A 55 12.66 -2.81 3.22
CA LEU A 55 11.26 -2.56 2.92
C LEU A 55 10.80 -1.23 3.54
N ILE A 56 10.20 -0.37 2.74
CA ILE A 56 9.53 0.85 3.19
C ILE A 56 8.14 0.49 3.69
N GLN A 57 7.86 0.79 4.96
CA GLN A 57 6.54 0.63 5.56
C GLN A 57 5.85 1.98 5.64
N ASN A 58 4.77 2.09 4.88
CA ASN A 58 3.92 3.25 4.87
C ASN A 58 3.17 3.44 6.20
N PRO A 59 2.66 4.65 6.49
CA PRO A 59 1.95 4.96 7.73
C PRO A 59 0.50 4.44 7.74
N TRP A 60 0.29 3.16 7.41
CA TRP A 60 -1.01 2.50 7.50
C TRP A 60 -0.85 0.98 7.70
N GLU A 61 -1.88 0.35 8.29
CA GLU A 61 -1.80 -1.04 8.77
C GLU A 61 -1.57 -2.07 7.67
N SER A 62 -2.19 -1.93 6.50
CA SER A 62 -1.98 -2.91 5.41
C SER A 62 -0.50 -2.98 4.99
N SER A 63 0.22 -1.86 5.00
CA SER A 63 1.64 -1.84 4.69
C SER A 63 2.49 -2.54 5.75
N LYS A 64 2.09 -2.49 7.03
CA LYS A 64 2.74 -3.26 8.12
C LYS A 64 2.60 -4.75 7.86
N VAL A 65 1.37 -5.21 7.61
CA VAL A 65 1.07 -6.63 7.36
C VAL A 65 1.79 -7.11 6.10
N ASN A 66 1.70 -6.37 4.98
CA ASN A 66 2.32 -6.74 3.71
C ASN A 66 3.85 -6.87 3.84
N ASN A 67 4.51 -5.89 4.48
CA ASN A 67 5.96 -5.96 4.71
C ASN A 67 6.36 -7.11 5.64
N MET A 68 5.56 -7.43 6.66
CA MET A 68 5.87 -8.55 7.56
C MET A 68 5.75 -9.89 6.84
N VAL A 69 4.70 -10.09 6.03
CA VAL A 69 4.55 -11.30 5.21
C VAL A 69 5.72 -11.43 4.23
N ALA A 70 6.10 -10.34 3.55
CA ALA A 70 7.26 -10.35 2.67
C ALA A 70 8.56 -10.66 3.42
N LYS A 71 8.78 -10.05 4.58
CA LYS A 71 9.96 -10.32 5.43
C LYS A 71 10.06 -11.80 5.79
N ILE A 72 8.97 -12.42 6.26
CA ILE A 72 8.92 -13.85 6.59
C ILE A 72 9.30 -14.70 5.37
N LEU A 73 8.71 -14.43 4.20
CA LEU A 73 9.01 -15.20 2.99
C LEU A 73 10.46 -15.02 2.52
N LEU A 74 10.96 -13.78 2.53
CA LEU A 74 12.32 -13.45 2.11
C LEU A 74 13.36 -14.08 3.05
N GLU A 75 13.13 -14.03 4.36
CA GLU A 75 14.06 -14.56 5.36
C GLU A 75 13.97 -16.09 5.44
N GLU A 76 12.77 -16.65 5.62
CA GLU A 76 12.62 -18.09 5.88
C GLU A 76 12.69 -18.95 4.62
N LYS A 77 12.31 -18.43 3.45
CA LYS A 77 12.28 -19.21 2.20
C LYS A 77 13.43 -18.89 1.27
N LEU A 78 13.96 -17.67 1.31
CA LEU A 78 14.99 -17.22 0.37
C LEU A 78 16.32 -16.85 1.05
N GLY A 79 16.39 -16.85 2.39
CA GLY A 79 17.62 -16.51 3.12
C GLY A 79 18.08 -15.05 2.94
N VAL A 80 17.17 -14.14 2.60
CA VAL A 80 17.46 -12.71 2.39
C VAL A 80 17.19 -11.93 3.67
N CYS A 81 18.18 -11.24 4.22
CA CYS A 81 18.00 -10.36 5.37
C CYS A 81 17.16 -9.13 5.02
N VAL A 82 16.15 -8.82 5.85
CA VAL A 82 15.21 -7.73 5.58
C VAL A 82 15.14 -6.71 6.73
N ASN A 83 15.42 -5.45 6.42
CA ASN A 83 15.09 -4.31 7.26
C ASN A 83 13.70 -3.79 6.94
N ILE A 84 12.97 -3.31 7.94
CA ILE A 84 11.73 -2.57 7.73
C ILE A 84 11.89 -1.14 8.22
N ARG A 85 11.89 -0.18 7.30
CA ARG A 85 11.88 1.25 7.62
C ARG A 85 10.46 1.71 7.86
N ARG A 86 10.11 1.87 9.15
CA ARG A 86 8.76 2.16 9.62
C ARG A 86 8.32 3.60 9.37
N ASN A 87 7.00 3.80 9.37
CA ASN A 87 6.33 5.10 9.37
C ASN A 87 6.86 6.08 8.30
N THR A 88 7.19 5.56 7.11
CA THR A 88 7.80 6.35 6.04
C THR A 88 6.76 6.64 4.98
N THR A 89 6.48 7.91 4.70
CA THR A 89 5.53 8.28 3.64
C THR A 89 6.00 7.78 2.28
N VAL A 90 5.08 7.51 1.36
CA VAL A 90 5.42 7.04 0.00
C VAL A 90 6.41 7.98 -0.70
N THR A 91 6.22 9.31 -0.62
CA THR A 91 7.16 10.28 -1.24
C THR A 91 8.55 10.13 -0.64
N LYS A 92 8.65 10.02 0.69
CA LYS A 92 9.94 9.85 1.36
C LYS A 92 10.59 8.51 0.99
N GLY A 93 9.80 7.45 0.85
CA GLY A 93 10.26 6.16 0.33
C GLY A 93 10.88 6.30 -1.07
N LEU A 94 10.21 6.97 -1.99
CA LEU A 94 10.74 7.20 -3.36
C LEU A 94 12.02 8.03 -3.34
N GLU A 95 12.09 9.07 -2.50
CA GLU A 95 13.31 9.86 -2.32
C GLU A 95 14.46 8.99 -1.84
N LEU A 96 14.23 8.14 -0.83
CA LEU A 96 15.23 7.23 -0.29
C LEU A 96 15.73 6.24 -1.35
N ILE A 97 14.83 5.65 -2.15
CA ILE A 97 15.24 4.75 -3.25
C ILE A 97 16.08 5.52 -4.27
N ASN A 98 15.68 6.76 -4.60
CA ASN A 98 16.42 7.56 -5.57
C ASN A 98 17.80 8.02 -5.06
N THR A 99 17.99 8.21 -3.76
CA THR A 99 19.26 8.67 -3.17
C THR A 99 20.16 7.53 -2.72
N GLU A 100 19.60 6.48 -2.10
CA GLU A 100 20.35 5.37 -1.47
C GLU A 100 20.25 4.06 -2.25
N GLY A 101 19.34 3.97 -3.25
CA GLY A 101 19.09 2.72 -3.98
C GLY A 101 20.27 2.19 -4.79
N LYS A 102 21.29 3.02 -5.05
CA LYS A 102 22.54 2.59 -5.70
C LYS A 102 23.38 1.67 -4.82
N ASP A 103 23.32 1.90 -3.51
CA ASP A 103 24.22 1.26 -2.54
C ASP A 103 23.54 0.06 -1.88
N LYS A 104 22.21 0.08 -1.79
CA LYS A 104 21.42 -1.03 -1.23
C LYS A 104 20.03 -1.13 -1.86
N PRO A 105 19.44 -2.33 -1.93
CA PRO A 105 18.11 -2.50 -2.47
C PRO A 105 17.06 -1.97 -1.47
N ILE A 106 16.19 -1.08 -1.95
CA ILE A 106 15.10 -0.48 -1.19
C ILE A 106 13.80 -0.67 -1.98
N VAL A 107 12.82 -1.29 -1.35
CA VAL A 107 11.53 -1.66 -1.97
C VAL A 107 10.39 -1.00 -1.20
N ILE A 108 9.45 -0.42 -1.93
CA ILE A 108 8.10 -0.13 -1.42
C ILE A 108 7.24 -1.29 -1.89
N LEU A 109 6.44 -1.91 -1.03
CA LEU A 109 5.46 -2.93 -1.48
C LEU A 109 4.09 -2.33 -1.76
N GLU A 110 3.80 -1.16 -1.19
CA GLU A 110 2.53 -0.47 -1.36
C GLU A 110 2.72 0.95 -1.90
N PHE A 111 2.93 1.07 -3.21
CA PHE A 111 2.79 2.35 -3.88
C PHE A 111 1.35 2.49 -4.39
N TRP A 112 0.59 3.48 -3.95
CA TRP A 112 -0.76 3.68 -4.49
C TRP A 112 -0.72 4.77 -5.56
N LYS A 113 -0.69 4.41 -6.85
CA LYS A 113 -0.55 5.40 -7.95
C LYS A 113 -1.69 6.40 -8.05
N SER A 114 -2.89 6.05 -7.58
CA SER A 114 -4.03 6.97 -7.56
C SER A 114 -3.68 8.23 -6.78
N GLY A 115 -3.82 9.40 -7.41
CA GLY A 115 -3.43 10.69 -6.83
C GLY A 115 -1.93 11.01 -6.86
N ARG A 116 -1.07 10.07 -7.27
CA ARG A 116 0.41 10.20 -7.22
C ARG A 116 1.07 10.23 -8.60
N SER A 117 0.35 10.72 -9.62
CA SER A 117 0.85 10.75 -11.00
C SER A 117 2.12 11.60 -11.18
N GLN A 118 2.27 12.67 -10.39
CA GLN A 118 3.47 13.51 -10.41
C GLN A 118 4.68 12.77 -9.82
N ASP A 119 4.52 12.12 -8.67
CA ASP A 119 5.57 11.30 -8.06
C ASP A 119 5.99 10.16 -9.00
N TYR A 120 5.02 9.45 -9.58
CA TYR A 120 5.30 8.38 -10.52
C TYR A 120 6.09 8.88 -11.73
N ARG A 121 5.68 10.01 -12.34
CA ARG A 121 6.42 10.64 -13.43
C ARG A 121 7.85 11.00 -13.03
N LYS A 122 8.00 11.68 -11.88
CA LYS A 122 9.27 12.21 -11.41
C LYS A 122 10.27 11.10 -11.07
N TYR A 123 9.85 10.13 -10.27
CA TYR A 123 10.75 9.14 -9.69
C TYR A 123 10.83 7.84 -10.49
N VAL A 124 9.74 7.40 -11.12
CA VAL A 124 9.69 6.10 -11.82
C VAL A 124 9.92 6.28 -13.31
N GLN A 125 9.15 7.14 -13.99
CA GLN A 125 9.24 7.26 -15.46
C GLN A 125 10.47 8.04 -15.91
N ASN A 126 10.76 9.15 -15.25
CA ASN A 126 11.87 10.04 -15.59
C ASN A 126 13.07 9.86 -14.66
N GLY A 127 12.94 9.04 -13.62
CA GLY A 127 14.02 8.74 -12.67
C GLY A 127 14.99 7.70 -13.22
N LYS A 128 16.15 7.57 -12.56
CA LYS A 128 17.24 6.69 -13.00
C LYS A 128 17.34 5.37 -12.24
N TYR A 129 16.89 5.33 -10.99
CA TYR A 129 17.21 4.25 -10.04
C TYR A 129 15.99 3.48 -9.55
N ILE A 130 14.85 3.66 -10.20
CA ILE A 130 13.56 3.16 -9.71
C ILE A 130 12.92 2.44 -10.88
N ILE A 131 12.70 1.12 -10.74
CA ILE A 131 12.05 0.30 -11.76
C ILE A 131 10.72 -0.23 -11.24
N ASP A 132 9.64 -0.09 -12.00
CA ASP A 132 8.35 -0.69 -11.66
C ASP A 132 8.36 -2.20 -11.94
N LEU A 133 8.24 -3.03 -10.90
CA LEU A 133 8.19 -4.49 -10.99
C LEU A 133 6.77 -5.07 -11.17
N GLY A 134 5.77 -4.22 -11.36
CA GLY A 134 4.39 -4.62 -11.64
C GLY A 134 3.53 -4.82 -10.40
N GLU A 135 2.27 -5.18 -10.66
CA GLU A 135 1.20 -5.24 -9.65
C GLU A 135 1.25 -6.54 -8.81
N LEU A 136 0.96 -6.43 -7.50
CA LEU A 136 0.88 -7.60 -6.59
C LEU A 136 -0.43 -8.39 -6.69
N GLY A 137 -1.43 -7.90 -7.44
CA GLY A 137 -2.71 -8.60 -7.68
C GLY A 137 -3.96 -8.01 -7.01
N PRO A 138 -3.93 -7.48 -5.76
CA PRO A 138 -5.11 -6.89 -5.15
C PRO A 138 -5.60 -5.62 -5.86
N ILE A 139 -6.91 -5.55 -6.11
CA ILE A 139 -7.57 -4.33 -6.61
C ILE A 139 -8.07 -3.54 -5.41
N GLY A 140 -7.35 -2.48 -5.04
CA GLY A 140 -7.83 -1.56 -4.02
C GLY A 140 -8.79 -0.50 -4.55
N ARG A 141 -9.67 0.00 -3.69
CA ARG A 141 -10.63 1.06 -4.01
C ARG A 141 -10.50 2.16 -2.98
N VAL A 142 -10.21 3.37 -3.44
CA VAL A 142 -10.17 4.56 -2.60
C VAL A 142 -11.36 5.42 -2.97
N GLY A 143 -12.21 5.71 -1.99
CA GLY A 143 -13.42 6.48 -2.19
C GLY A 143 -14.11 6.77 -0.87
N TRP A 144 -15.21 7.49 -0.94
CA TRP A 144 -16.05 7.73 0.23
C TRP A 144 -16.91 6.49 0.47
N TYR A 145 -16.98 6.09 1.74
CA TYR A 145 -17.81 4.98 2.19
C TYR A 145 -19.04 5.54 2.89
N VAL A 146 -20.21 5.11 2.43
CA VAL A 146 -21.49 5.37 3.09
C VAL A 146 -21.91 4.08 3.79
N PRO A 147 -22.02 4.05 5.13
CA PRO A 147 -22.46 2.86 5.85
C PRO A 147 -23.82 2.36 5.37
N TYR A 148 -23.98 1.03 5.31
CA TYR A 148 -25.18 0.39 4.77
C TYR A 148 -26.49 0.84 5.44
N PHE A 149 -26.49 1.06 6.75
CA PHE A 149 -27.69 1.54 7.47
C PHE A 149 -28.17 2.93 7.00
N MET A 150 -27.31 3.73 6.34
CA MET A 150 -27.70 5.02 5.76
C MET A 150 -28.36 4.86 4.38
N THR A 151 -28.29 3.67 3.78
CA THR A 151 -28.85 3.36 2.45
C THR A 151 -30.05 2.41 2.48
N GLU A 152 -30.43 1.84 3.64
CA GLU A 152 -31.51 0.84 3.83
C GLU A 152 -32.95 1.28 3.48
N ARG A 153 -33.18 2.47 2.90
CA ARG A 153 -34.53 2.86 2.44
C ARG A 153 -34.81 2.30 1.05
N GLN A 154 -36.07 1.88 0.87
CA GLN A 154 -36.57 0.74 0.06
C GLN A 154 -36.45 0.82 -1.49
N ASP A 155 -35.49 1.55 -2.05
CA ASP A 155 -35.22 1.58 -3.50
C ASP A 155 -33.71 1.55 -3.82
N GLN A 156 -33.24 0.40 -4.29
CA GLN A 156 -31.81 0.15 -4.58
C GLN A 156 -31.30 0.83 -5.87
N THR A 157 -32.13 1.62 -6.57
CA THR A 157 -31.85 2.02 -7.94
C THR A 157 -31.15 3.38 -8.12
N ASP A 158 -30.85 4.15 -7.07
CA ASP A 158 -29.92 5.29 -7.25
C ASP A 158 -29.29 5.84 -5.95
N ASP A 159 -28.62 4.96 -5.19
CA ASP A 159 -27.96 5.31 -3.92
C ASP A 159 -27.01 6.51 -4.04
N PHE A 160 -26.31 6.64 -5.18
CA PHE A 160 -25.39 7.74 -5.43
C PHE A 160 -26.11 9.08 -5.63
N VAL A 161 -27.15 9.14 -6.49
CA VAL A 161 -27.91 10.37 -6.74
C VAL A 161 -28.66 10.80 -5.48
N ARG A 162 -29.22 9.85 -4.73
CA ARG A 162 -29.86 10.11 -3.43
C ARG A 162 -28.87 10.68 -2.42
N SER A 163 -27.70 10.06 -2.28
CA SER A 163 -26.63 10.55 -1.39
C SER A 163 -26.15 11.94 -1.81
N TYR A 164 -25.94 12.17 -3.10
CA TYR A 164 -25.53 13.48 -3.62
C TYR A 164 -26.57 14.57 -3.30
N ARG A 165 -27.86 14.32 -3.55
CA ARG A 165 -28.95 15.26 -3.22
C ARG A 165 -29.03 15.54 -1.73
N TYR A 166 -28.94 14.50 -0.90
CA TYR A 166 -28.95 14.63 0.56
C TYR A 166 -27.83 15.55 1.04
N PHE A 167 -26.57 15.27 0.65
CA PHE A 167 -25.43 16.08 1.07
C PHE A 167 -25.39 17.49 0.45
N ARG A 168 -26.18 17.77 -0.59
CA ARG A 168 -26.34 19.13 -1.16
C ARG A 168 -27.34 20.01 -0.42
N THR A 169 -28.30 19.39 0.28
CA THR A 169 -29.50 20.07 0.80
C THR A 169 -29.64 20.02 2.30
N THR A 170 -28.99 19.04 2.94
CA THR A 170 -28.92 18.93 4.41
C THR A 170 -28.14 20.11 5.02
N HIS A 171 -28.27 20.34 6.33
CA HIS A 171 -27.40 21.30 7.02
C HIS A 171 -25.94 20.85 6.92
N VAL A 172 -24.98 21.76 7.16
CA VAL A 172 -23.56 21.36 7.14
C VAL A 172 -23.33 20.29 8.21
N ILE A 173 -22.79 19.14 7.80
CA ILE A 173 -22.43 18.04 8.70
C ILE A 173 -20.90 17.79 8.69
N PRO A 174 -20.34 17.24 9.77
CA PRO A 174 -18.95 16.79 9.80
C PRO A 174 -18.68 15.70 8.75
N PHE A 175 -17.53 15.80 8.09
CA PHE A 175 -16.97 14.79 7.23
C PHE A 175 -15.75 14.17 7.91
N ILE A 176 -15.86 12.88 8.23
CA ILE A 176 -14.76 12.10 8.82
C ILE A 176 -13.73 11.85 7.73
N ASN A 177 -12.58 12.52 7.84
CA ASN A 177 -11.50 12.36 6.89
C ASN A 177 -10.69 11.08 7.15
N GLY A 178 -9.90 10.65 6.17
CA GLY A 178 -8.82 9.70 6.45
C GLY A 178 -7.72 10.33 7.30
N VAL A 179 -6.80 9.49 7.79
CA VAL A 179 -5.63 9.96 8.56
C VAL A 179 -4.79 10.96 7.73
N PRO A 180 -4.16 11.98 8.37
CA PRO A 180 -3.47 13.06 7.66
C PRO A 180 -2.38 12.61 6.68
N GLN A 181 -1.76 11.45 6.92
CA GLN A 181 -0.67 10.91 6.13
C GLN A 181 -1.14 10.30 4.79
N VAL A 182 -2.45 10.06 4.62
CA VAL A 182 -3.04 9.57 3.38
C VAL A 182 -3.37 10.75 2.46
N LEU A 183 -2.88 10.67 1.22
CA LEU A 183 -3.18 11.68 0.21
C LEU A 183 -4.69 11.78 -0.02
N SER A 184 -5.25 12.97 0.17
CA SER A 184 -6.69 13.22 0.07
C SER A 184 -7.01 14.49 -0.71
N PHE A 185 -8.08 14.44 -1.49
CA PHE A 185 -8.62 15.58 -2.24
C PHE A 185 -10.01 16.00 -1.72
N ASN A 186 -10.38 15.59 -0.50
CA ASN A 186 -11.74 15.71 0.02
C ASN A 186 -12.26 17.16 0.04
N LYS A 187 -11.43 18.13 0.46
CA LYS A 187 -11.81 19.57 0.42
C LYS A 187 -12.14 20.04 -0.99
N GLN A 188 -11.39 19.60 -1.99
CA GLN A 188 -11.59 20.00 -3.39
C GLN A 188 -12.82 19.30 -3.99
N ILE A 189 -13.02 18.01 -3.69
CA ILE A 189 -14.20 17.25 -4.10
C ILE A 189 -15.48 17.88 -3.52
N ILE A 190 -15.50 18.14 -2.20
CA ILE A 190 -16.63 18.78 -1.51
C ILE A 190 -16.97 20.14 -2.14
N ARG A 191 -15.96 20.98 -2.38
CA ARG A 191 -16.13 22.31 -2.99
C ARG A 191 -16.67 22.21 -4.41
N ASN A 192 -16.08 21.37 -5.25
CA ASN A 192 -16.46 21.23 -6.65
C ASN A 192 -17.87 20.66 -6.81
N LEU A 193 -18.23 19.69 -5.96
CA LEU A 193 -19.55 19.08 -5.93
C LEU A 193 -20.58 19.92 -5.15
N LYS A 194 -20.12 21.00 -4.49
CA LYS A 194 -20.91 21.95 -3.69
C LYS A 194 -21.66 21.28 -2.53
N LEU A 195 -21.05 20.32 -1.86
CA LEU A 195 -21.67 19.55 -0.78
C LEU A 195 -21.62 20.30 0.56
N ASN A 196 -22.64 20.12 1.39
CA ASN A 196 -22.76 20.67 2.74
C ASN A 196 -22.02 19.77 3.74
N LEU A 197 -20.72 19.56 3.48
CA LEU A 197 -19.82 18.74 4.28
C LEU A 197 -18.66 19.60 4.77
N ASN A 198 -18.32 19.51 6.06
CA ASN A 198 -17.15 20.17 6.62
C ASN A 198 -16.08 19.15 6.99
N VAL A 199 -14.89 19.25 6.39
CA VAL A 199 -13.77 18.35 6.69
C VAL A 199 -13.25 18.67 8.09
N THR A 200 -13.58 17.82 9.04
CA THR A 200 -13.01 17.90 10.39
C THR A 200 -11.62 17.30 10.38
N PRO A 201 -10.60 17.97 10.97
CA PRO A 201 -9.31 17.35 11.21
C PRO A 201 -9.51 16.10 12.08
N VAL A 202 -8.96 14.96 11.65
CA VAL A 202 -8.81 13.82 12.55
C VAL A 202 -7.54 14.07 13.37
N PRO A 203 -7.57 13.95 14.70
CA PRO A 203 -6.36 14.02 15.52
C PRO A 203 -5.31 13.03 14.99
N GLU A 204 -4.03 13.40 15.03
CA GLU A 204 -2.98 12.39 14.83
C GLU A 204 -3.07 11.38 15.99
N GLU A 205 -3.12 10.09 15.67
CA GLU A 205 -2.92 9.04 16.67
C GLU A 205 -1.42 9.05 17.04
N ASP A 206 -1.12 9.27 18.32
CA ASP A 206 0.23 9.21 18.90
C ASP A 206 0.82 7.80 18.86
#